data_AF-A0A9X1TDD0-F1
#
_entry.id   AF-A0A9X1TDD0-F1
#
_cell.length_a   1.000
_cell.length_b   1.000
_cell.length_c   1.000
_cell.angle_alpha   90.00
_cell.angle_beta   90.00
_cell.angle_gamma   90.00
#
_symmetry.space_group_name_H-M   'P 1'
#
loop_
_entity.id
_entity.type
_entity.pdbx_description
1 polymer ?
#
loop_
_entity_poly.entity_id
_entity_poly.type
_entity_poly.pdbx_seq_one_letter_code
_entity_poly.pdbx_strand_id
1 'polypeptide(L)'
;MIQFDFNWSDPLNLVILALAFGLLPLLLWLTFLRNKVDVSAPRRWIGVGLNVLLWLAVMAFIIQPYLITEAKSVTGFLIGKDVPAGRANALKDSIANAKKVVSNDFKNTDFDTLILAGQDFQPEVLMEITVAQTTPAEIQWIPYFADNQLQSLHWKGVARKGEMQVIRGNVTSSKEQVLRITYGNQTLDSTVLKPGQNQFRTQFPVFSEGRTAVELVMDDHVQDTLRFFARPAQKLTFQFILDNPDFESRALANRLGKSGHSVIYAATLSKDVRSRETINEAKEPDVILTHAGNAGNKRVKKLLMAWKSVLFINVTNPAAEIKAINAALGTRFALDKITGKDAIPVKSGLTALPFRFLQSNRYFTSRAFPVAVEKARGKVGVSLLNETFPLQLTGDSATYQSVWGAVLAPVLPAIGNNVEVEAPLLEGIHADIAWNGFSKMPEFLKVGSDTLFTKTSSLNNKSATIRFKPTESGWLSSDDSLNMEVYVENKKTENRINQTARLANFIKSYNHLQTKLKNKSALSSHHARGVRKELSDWMWFSLLMGCFLAVWIERKL
;
A
#
# COMPACT_ATOMS: atom_id res chain seq x y z
N MET A 1 -27.39 25.44 26.82
CA MET A 1 -26.42 25.26 27.93
C MET A 1 -25.13 25.89 27.43
N ILE A 2 -24.74 27.04 27.99
CA ILE A 2 -23.57 27.79 27.52
C ILE A 2 -22.35 27.14 28.19
N GLN A 3 -21.52 26.43 27.43
CA GLN A 3 -20.24 25.91 27.92
C GLN A 3 -19.25 27.08 28.00
N PHE A 4 -18.68 27.31 29.19
CA PHE A 4 -17.69 28.36 29.45
C PHE A 4 -16.31 27.72 29.64
N ASP A 5 -15.65 27.33 28.54
CA ASP A 5 -14.25 26.92 28.60
C ASP A 5 -13.36 28.16 28.69
N PHE A 6 -12.71 28.39 29.83
CA PHE A 6 -11.82 29.54 30.02
C PHE A 6 -10.57 29.40 29.14
N ASN A 7 -10.62 30.01 27.95
CA ASN A 7 -9.50 30.07 27.03
C ASN A 7 -8.56 31.22 27.40
N TRP A 8 -7.35 30.88 27.86
CA TRP A 8 -6.28 31.84 28.20
C TRP A 8 -5.78 32.68 27.02
N SER A 9 -6.07 32.28 25.78
CA SER A 9 -5.72 33.03 24.57
C SER A 9 -6.81 33.97 24.09
N ASP A 10 -8.01 33.91 24.69
CA ASP A 10 -9.12 34.79 24.34
C ASP A 10 -9.05 36.09 25.17
N PRO A 11 -8.89 37.27 24.54
CA PRO A 11 -8.80 38.54 25.25
C PRO A 11 -10.06 38.87 26.07
N LEU A 12 -11.24 38.38 25.66
CA LEU A 12 -12.50 38.65 26.35
C LEU A 12 -12.54 37.94 27.71
N ASN A 13 -12.05 36.70 27.78
CA ASN A 13 -11.93 35.95 29.03
C ASN A 13 -10.97 36.60 30.01
N LEU A 14 -9.84 37.11 29.51
CA LEU A 14 -8.87 37.85 30.32
C LEU A 14 -9.45 39.16 30.87
N VAL A 15 -10.24 39.88 30.07
CA VAL A 15 -10.94 41.09 30.51
C VAL A 15 -11.97 40.78 31.59
N ILE A 16 -12.77 39.71 31.43
CA ILE A 16 -13.74 39.28 32.45
C ILE A 16 -13.03 38.93 33.77
N LEU A 17 -11.94 38.17 33.70
CA LEU A 17 -11.16 37.82 34.89
C LEU A 17 -10.54 39.06 35.55
N ALA A 18 -9.98 39.98 34.76
CA ALA A 18 -9.41 41.23 35.25
C ALA A 18 -10.48 42.12 35.92
N LEU A 19 -11.68 42.21 35.35
CA LEU A 19 -12.81 42.93 35.95
C LEU A 19 -13.25 42.29 37.27
N ALA A 20 -13.37 40.95 37.32
CA ALA A 20 -13.68 40.23 38.54
C ALA A 20 -12.62 40.49 39.63
N PHE A 21 -11.34 40.53 39.26
CA PHE A 21 -10.25 40.87 40.17
C PHE A 21 -10.28 42.33 40.63
N GLY A 22 -10.58 43.27 39.72
CA GLY A 22 -10.68 44.69 40.04
C GLY A 22 -11.86 45.07 40.94
N LEU A 23 -12.94 44.29 40.91
CA LEU A 23 -14.14 44.53 41.74
C LEU A 23 -13.94 44.15 43.21
N LEU A 24 -13.04 43.20 43.52
CA LEU A 24 -12.78 42.74 44.89
C LEU A 24 -12.23 43.87 45.79
N PRO A 25 -11.16 44.62 45.42
CA PRO A 25 -10.67 45.75 46.21
C PRO A 25 -11.71 46.85 46.40
N LEU A 26 -12.51 47.13 45.35
CA LEU A 26 -13.58 48.14 45.40
C LEU A 26 -14.65 47.77 46.43
N LEU A 27 -15.04 46.50 46.47
CA LEU A 27 -16.04 46.01 47.43
C LEU A 27 -15.50 45.95 48.86
N LEU A 28 -14.25 45.51 49.04
CA LEU A 28 -13.59 45.56 50.35
C LEU A 28 -13.49 47.01 50.86
N TRP A 29 -13.09 47.95 49.99
CA TRP A 29 -13.05 49.37 50.30
C TRP A 29 -14.41 49.94 50.71
N LEU A 30 -15.48 49.57 49.99
CA LEU A 30 -16.86 49.96 50.33
C LEU A 30 -17.32 49.38 51.67
N THR A 31 -16.94 48.14 52.00
CA THR A 31 -17.27 47.55 53.32
C THR A 31 -16.54 48.26 54.47
N PHE A 32 -15.29 48.70 54.25
CA PHE A 32 -14.52 49.45 55.24
C PHE A 32 -15.05 50.89 55.44
N LEU A 33 -15.45 51.57 54.36
CA LEU A 33 -15.92 52.96 54.45
C LEU A 33 -17.34 53.10 55.02
N ARG A 34 -18.20 52.10 54.79
CA ARG A 34 -19.63 52.20 55.15
C ARG A 34 -19.94 51.83 56.61
N ASN A 35 -19.03 51.12 57.29
CA ASN A 35 -19.17 50.68 58.69
C ASN A 35 -18.56 51.67 59.71
N LYS A 36 -18.97 52.94 59.67
CA LYS A 36 -18.52 53.98 60.62
C LYS A 36 -19.30 54.03 61.95
N VAL A 37 -20.18 53.08 62.26
CA VAL A 37 -21.00 53.10 63.50
C VAL A 37 -20.96 51.74 64.20
N ASP A 38 -20.40 51.70 65.42
CA ASP A 38 -20.55 50.71 66.51
C ASP A 38 -20.63 49.20 66.21
N VAL A 39 -19.86 48.68 65.25
CA VAL A 39 -19.69 47.22 65.09
C VAL A 39 -18.38 46.75 65.72
N SER A 40 -18.44 45.70 66.56
CA SER A 40 -17.28 45.08 67.20
C SER A 40 -16.23 44.60 66.18
N ALA A 41 -14.95 44.78 66.51
CA ALA A 41 -13.82 44.40 65.65
C ALA A 41 -13.87 42.97 65.06
N PRO A 42 -14.25 41.90 65.80
CA PRO A 42 -14.29 40.55 65.24
C PRO A 42 -15.34 40.37 64.14
N ARG A 43 -16.50 41.04 64.24
CA ARG A 43 -17.56 40.92 63.24
C ARG A 43 -17.15 41.54 61.89
N ARG A 44 -16.39 42.64 61.92
CA ARG A 44 -15.84 43.25 60.68
C ARG A 44 -14.90 42.30 59.95
N TRP A 45 -14.05 41.57 60.67
CA TRP A 45 -13.14 40.59 60.06
C TRP A 45 -13.89 39.40 59.46
N ILE A 46 -14.99 38.97 60.09
CA ILE A 46 -15.86 37.91 59.53
C ILE A 46 -16.50 38.38 58.22
N GLY A 47 -17.06 39.59 58.18
CA GLY A 47 -17.65 40.16 56.97
C GLY A 47 -16.64 40.31 55.82
N VAL A 48 -15.41 40.75 56.12
CA VAL A 48 -14.32 40.82 55.15
C VAL A 48 -13.93 39.42 54.66
N GLY A 49 -13.76 38.46 55.55
CA GLY A 49 -13.40 37.08 55.21
C GLY A 49 -14.43 36.41 54.30
N LEU A 50 -15.72 36.59 54.59
CA LEU A 50 -16.81 36.05 53.77
C LEU A 50 -16.86 36.67 52.36
N ASN A 51 -16.61 37.97 52.24
CA ASN A 51 -16.55 38.63 50.93
C ASN A 51 -15.34 38.17 50.11
N VAL A 52 -14.17 38.00 50.75
CA VAL A 52 -12.99 37.43 50.08
C VAL A 52 -13.27 36.02 49.59
N LEU A 53 -13.90 35.18 50.43
CA LEU A 53 -14.23 33.79 50.09
C LEU A 53 -15.26 33.72 48.94
N LEU A 54 -16.30 34.56 48.94
CA LEU A 54 -17.26 34.65 47.85
C LEU A 54 -16.58 35.04 46.53
N TRP A 55 -15.68 36.02 46.53
CA TRP A 55 -15.00 36.44 45.31
C TRP A 55 -13.97 35.43 44.81
N LEU A 56 -13.27 34.73 45.71
CA LEU A 56 -12.43 33.59 45.35
C LEU A 56 -13.27 32.49 44.68
N ALA A 57 -14.48 32.24 45.19
CA ALA A 57 -15.42 31.30 44.56
C ALA A 57 -15.88 31.75 43.17
N VAL A 58 -16.17 33.05 42.97
CA VAL A 58 -16.53 33.61 41.65
C VAL A 58 -15.35 33.52 40.67
N MET A 59 -14.14 33.87 41.11
CA MET A 59 -12.94 33.72 40.27
C MET A 59 -12.67 32.27 39.92
N ALA A 60 -12.79 31.37 40.90
CA ALA A 60 -12.64 29.93 40.65
C ALA A 60 -13.73 29.41 39.70
N PHE A 61 -14.96 29.92 39.78
CA PHE A 61 -16.03 29.59 38.83
C PHE A 61 -15.72 30.08 37.41
N ILE A 62 -15.13 31.27 37.26
CA ILE A 62 -14.69 31.80 35.95
C ILE A 62 -13.53 30.98 35.38
N ILE A 63 -12.57 30.60 36.22
CA ILE A 63 -11.37 29.85 35.81
C ILE A 63 -11.70 28.37 35.54
N GLN A 64 -12.77 27.84 36.15
CA GLN A 64 -13.17 26.43 36.10
C GLN A 64 -11.99 25.47 36.30
N PRO A 65 -11.36 25.44 37.50
CA PRO A 65 -10.27 24.52 37.77
C PRO A 65 -10.71 23.08 37.56
N TYR A 66 -9.96 22.34 36.74
CA TYR A 66 -10.19 20.92 36.50
C TYR A 66 -9.45 20.07 37.52
N LEU A 67 -10.09 19.02 38.00
CA LEU A 67 -9.45 17.98 38.81
C LEU A 67 -8.86 16.92 37.87
N ILE A 68 -7.58 16.63 38.02
CA ILE A 68 -6.93 15.54 37.30
C ILE A 68 -7.17 14.27 38.11
N THR A 69 -8.11 13.44 37.67
CA THR A 69 -8.33 12.11 38.26
C THR A 69 -7.52 11.07 37.49
N GLU A 70 -6.99 10.06 38.20
CA GLU A 70 -6.38 8.90 37.55
C GLU A 70 -7.41 8.23 36.63
N ALA A 71 -7.01 8.00 35.39
CA ALA A 71 -7.89 7.41 34.38
C ALA A 71 -8.30 6.01 34.82
N LYS A 72 -9.61 5.80 35.03
CA LYS A 72 -10.15 4.44 35.07
C LYS A 72 -10.02 3.92 33.65
N SER A 73 -9.19 2.90 33.44
CA SER A 73 -8.94 2.25 32.15
C SER A 73 -10.19 1.53 31.63
N VAL A 74 -11.19 2.29 31.20
CA VAL A 74 -12.41 1.75 30.62
C VAL A 74 -12.10 1.41 29.16
N THR A 75 -12.07 0.11 28.88
CA THR A 75 -11.90 -0.41 27.52
C THR A 75 -13.28 -0.59 26.89
N GLY A 76 -13.53 0.13 25.81
CA GLY A 76 -14.71 -0.05 24.97
C GLY A 76 -14.50 -1.22 24.01
N PHE A 77 -15.53 -2.04 23.83
CA PHE A 77 -15.52 -3.16 22.88
C PHE A 77 -16.68 -3.03 21.89
N LEU A 78 -16.36 -2.92 20.58
CA LEU A 78 -17.31 -2.89 19.48
C LEU A 78 -17.10 -4.09 18.56
N ILE A 79 -18.19 -4.81 18.28
CA ILE A 79 -18.18 -6.03 17.47
C ILE A 79 -18.89 -5.76 16.14
N GLY A 80 -18.22 -6.08 15.04
CA GLY A 80 -18.77 -6.04 13.68
C GLY A 80 -19.77 -7.17 13.43
N LYS A 81 -20.66 -6.97 12.46
CA LYS A 81 -21.71 -7.96 12.13
C LYS A 81 -21.16 -9.27 11.59
N ASP A 82 -19.93 -9.25 11.09
CA ASP A 82 -19.25 -10.39 10.51
C ASP A 82 -18.72 -11.38 11.55
N VAL A 83 -18.65 -11.01 12.84
CA VAL A 83 -18.09 -11.86 13.90
C VAL A 83 -19.16 -12.76 14.52
N PRO A 84 -18.98 -14.10 14.50
CA PRO A 84 -19.91 -15.02 15.16
C PRO A 84 -19.98 -14.79 16.67
N ALA A 85 -21.17 -14.95 17.25
CA ALA A 85 -21.42 -14.70 18.67
C ALA A 85 -20.47 -15.46 19.61
N GLY A 86 -20.14 -16.72 19.29
CA GLY A 86 -19.20 -17.52 20.08
C GLY A 86 -17.79 -16.90 20.15
N ARG A 87 -17.30 -16.38 19.02
CA ARG A 87 -16.00 -15.71 18.95
C ARG A 87 -16.02 -14.33 19.59
N ALA A 88 -17.14 -13.61 19.43
CA ALA A 88 -17.35 -12.33 20.09
C ALA A 88 -17.35 -12.47 21.62
N ASN A 89 -17.97 -13.52 22.16
CA ASN A 89 -17.98 -13.82 23.59
C ASN A 89 -16.58 -14.22 24.08
N ALA A 90 -15.89 -15.11 23.36
CA ALA A 90 -14.52 -15.49 23.72
C ALA A 90 -13.55 -14.29 23.74
N LEU A 91 -13.69 -13.37 22.77
CA LEU A 91 -12.92 -12.12 22.76
C LEU A 91 -13.29 -11.24 23.96
N LYS A 92 -14.57 -11.07 24.24
CA LYS A 92 -15.03 -10.29 25.40
C LYS A 92 -14.49 -10.84 26.72
N ASP A 93 -14.54 -12.16 26.90
CA ASP A 93 -14.08 -12.82 28.12
C ASP A 93 -12.55 -12.72 28.28
N SER A 94 -11.81 -12.60 27.18
CA SER A 94 -10.36 -12.38 27.21
C SER A 94 -9.93 -10.96 27.62
N ILE A 95 -10.85 -9.99 27.61
CA ILE A 95 -10.55 -8.59 27.89
C ILE A 95 -11.13 -8.21 29.26
N ALA A 96 -10.27 -8.13 30.28
CA ALA A 96 -10.67 -7.69 31.62
C ALA A 96 -11.25 -6.27 31.58
N ASN A 97 -12.39 -6.05 32.26
CA ASN A 97 -13.10 -4.77 32.36
C ASN A 97 -13.65 -4.17 31.04
N ALA A 98 -13.85 -4.99 30.00
CA ALA A 98 -14.47 -4.52 28.75
C ALA A 98 -15.95 -4.18 28.91
N LYS A 99 -16.33 -2.93 28.60
CA LYS A 99 -17.73 -2.53 28.43
C LYS A 99 -18.12 -2.67 26.96
N LYS A 100 -19.21 -3.39 26.70
CA LYS A 100 -19.81 -3.43 25.36
C LYS A 100 -20.34 -2.04 25.03
N VAL A 101 -19.94 -1.49 23.89
CA VAL A 101 -20.38 -0.18 23.44
C VAL A 101 -21.44 -0.38 22.36
N VAL A 102 -22.62 0.21 22.55
CA VAL A 102 -23.62 0.38 21.48
C VAL A 102 -23.45 1.78 20.89
N SER A 103 -23.79 2.00 19.62
CA SER A 103 -23.60 3.28 18.92
C SER A 103 -24.06 4.52 19.72
N ASN A 104 -25.14 4.41 20.50
CA ASN A 104 -25.64 5.52 21.32
C ASN A 104 -24.80 5.83 22.57
N ASP A 105 -23.91 4.94 23.00
CA ASP A 105 -23.14 5.08 24.25
C ASP A 105 -21.87 5.94 24.09
N PHE A 106 -21.43 6.21 22.85
CA PHE A 106 -20.23 7.02 22.56
C PHE A 106 -20.37 8.48 22.99
N LYS A 107 -21.59 8.99 23.19
CA LYS A 107 -21.82 10.36 23.67
C LYS A 107 -21.64 10.52 25.17
N ASN A 108 -21.78 9.44 25.94
CA ASN A 108 -21.92 9.50 27.41
C ASN A 108 -20.86 8.68 28.16
N THR A 109 -19.90 8.08 27.45
CA THR A 109 -18.93 7.17 28.07
C THR A 109 -17.51 7.51 27.64
N ASP A 110 -16.65 7.76 28.63
CA ASP A 110 -15.23 8.00 28.41
C ASP A 110 -14.50 6.66 28.25
N PHE A 111 -13.97 6.39 27.06
CA PHE A 111 -13.15 5.22 26.76
C PHE A 111 -11.71 5.65 26.54
N ASP A 112 -10.77 5.01 27.24
CA ASP A 112 -9.33 5.22 26.98
C ASP A 112 -8.90 4.44 25.73
N THR A 113 -9.37 3.19 25.62
CA THR A 113 -9.06 2.27 24.52
C THR A 113 -10.34 1.73 23.92
N LEU A 114 -10.45 1.74 22.60
CA LEU A 114 -11.55 1.13 21.86
C LEU A 114 -11.04 -0.04 21.02
N ILE A 115 -11.55 -1.24 21.29
CA ILE A 115 -11.26 -2.44 20.52
C ILE A 115 -12.39 -2.66 19.50
N LEU A 116 -12.03 -2.67 18.22
CA LEU A 116 -12.87 -2.99 17.09
C LEU A 116 -12.60 -4.44 16.66
N ALA A 117 -13.58 -5.34 16.84
CA ALA A 117 -13.49 -6.73 16.42
C ALA A 117 -14.33 -6.97 15.16
N GLY A 118 -13.72 -7.44 14.06
CA GLY A 118 -14.38 -7.64 12.77
C GLY A 118 -14.02 -6.59 11.72
N GLN A 119 -14.77 -6.56 10.63
CA GLN A 119 -14.59 -5.59 9.55
C GLN A 119 -15.89 -4.97 9.02
N ASP A 120 -17.05 -5.56 9.35
CA ASP A 120 -18.34 -5.06 8.92
C ASP A 120 -18.94 -4.09 9.97
N PHE A 121 -18.55 -2.83 9.85
CA PHE A 121 -19.06 -1.71 10.64
C PHE A 121 -19.84 -0.74 9.77
N GLN A 122 -20.94 -0.24 10.32
CA GLN A 122 -21.72 0.83 9.70
C GLN A 122 -20.89 2.14 9.66
N PRO A 123 -20.86 2.85 8.51
CA PRO A 123 -20.12 4.11 8.37
C PRO A 123 -20.48 5.14 9.45
N GLU A 124 -21.73 5.15 9.90
CA GLU A 124 -22.26 6.04 10.92
C GLU A 124 -21.50 5.86 12.24
N VAL A 125 -21.24 4.62 12.65
CA VAL A 125 -20.51 4.31 13.90
C VAL A 125 -19.05 4.77 13.82
N LEU A 126 -18.41 4.63 12.66
CA LEU A 126 -17.04 5.11 12.47
C LEU A 126 -16.96 6.65 12.54
N MET A 127 -17.99 7.35 12.04
CA MET A 127 -18.08 8.80 12.18
C MET A 127 -18.31 9.23 13.64
N GLU A 128 -19.21 8.54 14.36
CA GLU A 128 -19.45 8.79 15.78
C GLU A 128 -18.16 8.71 16.62
N ILE A 129 -17.30 7.73 16.35
CA ILE A 129 -16.00 7.60 17.02
C ILE A 129 -15.10 8.83 16.79
N THR A 130 -15.14 9.41 15.59
CA THR A 130 -14.32 10.59 15.26
C THR A 130 -14.85 11.90 15.80
N VAL A 131 -16.15 11.99 16.12
CA VAL A 131 -16.84 13.20 16.57
C VAL A 131 -17.20 13.13 18.07
N ALA A 132 -16.90 12.02 18.75
CA ALA A 132 -17.14 11.86 20.18
C ALA A 132 -16.44 12.96 21.01
N GLN A 133 -17.12 13.44 22.05
CA GLN A 133 -16.57 14.46 22.97
C GLN A 133 -15.26 13.99 23.61
N THR A 134 -15.17 12.70 23.93
CA THR A 134 -13.95 12.02 24.37
C THR A 134 -13.51 11.00 23.34
N THR A 135 -12.70 11.44 22.38
CA THR A 135 -12.10 10.53 21.39
C THR A 135 -11.17 9.54 22.09
N PRO A 136 -11.32 8.22 21.86
CA PRO A 136 -10.46 7.22 22.49
C PRO A 136 -8.97 7.49 22.23
N ALA A 137 -8.13 7.39 23.26
CA ALA A 137 -6.70 7.63 23.12
C ALA A 137 -6.01 6.58 22.22
N GLU A 138 -6.58 5.38 22.14
CA GLU A 138 -6.11 4.28 21.30
C GLU A 138 -7.28 3.50 20.68
N ILE A 139 -7.16 3.17 19.39
CA ILE A 139 -8.05 2.22 18.71
C ILE A 139 -7.24 0.98 18.33
N GLN A 140 -7.67 -0.18 18.83
CA GLN A 140 -7.11 -1.47 18.47
C GLN A 140 -8.08 -2.21 17.56
N TRP A 141 -7.56 -2.82 16.50
CA TRP A 141 -8.37 -3.56 15.54
C TRP A 141 -7.98 -5.02 15.47
N ILE A 142 -8.97 -5.88 15.67
CA ILE A 142 -8.85 -7.33 15.58
C ILE A 142 -9.72 -7.78 14.40
N PRO A 143 -9.15 -7.95 13.19
CA PRO A 143 -9.93 -8.39 12.05
C PRO A 143 -10.45 -9.80 12.25
N TYR A 144 -11.61 -10.08 11.67
CA TYR A 144 -12.18 -11.42 11.61
C TYR A 144 -12.38 -11.81 10.15
N PHE A 145 -11.95 -13.01 9.80
CA PHE A 145 -12.16 -13.60 8.48
C PHE A 145 -12.75 -14.98 8.69
N ALA A 146 -13.85 -15.28 7.99
CA ALA A 146 -14.36 -16.65 8.00
C ALA A 146 -13.44 -17.54 7.17
N ASP A 147 -13.55 -18.85 7.38
CA ASP A 147 -12.80 -19.81 6.58
C ASP A 147 -13.19 -19.70 5.09
N ASN A 148 -12.21 -19.93 4.23
CA ASN A 148 -12.28 -19.81 2.78
C ASN A 148 -12.54 -18.39 2.26
N GLN A 149 -12.34 -17.36 3.09
CA GLN A 149 -12.43 -15.96 2.67
C GLN A 149 -11.06 -15.35 2.42
N LEU A 150 -10.95 -14.58 1.33
CA LEU A 150 -9.79 -13.77 1.03
C LEU A 150 -9.62 -12.66 2.08
N GLN A 151 -8.42 -12.56 2.65
CA GLN A 151 -8.06 -11.55 3.66
C GLN A 151 -7.38 -10.34 3.02
N SER A 152 -6.59 -10.59 1.97
CA SER A 152 -5.92 -9.59 1.16
C SER A 152 -5.79 -10.10 -0.26
N LEU A 153 -5.82 -9.17 -1.21
CA LEU A 153 -5.65 -9.46 -2.63
C LEU A 153 -4.98 -8.24 -3.29
N HIS A 154 -3.91 -8.49 -4.02
CA HIS A 154 -3.10 -7.45 -4.66
C HIS A 154 -2.68 -7.90 -6.06
N TRP A 155 -2.82 -7.00 -7.03
CA TRP A 155 -2.37 -7.18 -8.41
C TRP A 155 -1.99 -5.83 -9.04
N LYS A 156 -1.46 -5.83 -10.27
CA LYS A 156 -1.24 -4.59 -11.00
C LYS A 156 -2.51 -4.15 -11.73
N GLY A 157 -3.02 -2.97 -11.42
CA GLY A 157 -4.19 -2.38 -12.10
C GLY A 157 -3.90 -1.95 -13.54
N VAL A 158 -2.63 -1.70 -13.87
CA VAL A 158 -2.17 -1.41 -15.24
C VAL A 158 -0.99 -2.31 -15.55
N ALA A 159 -1.08 -3.06 -16.65
CA ALA A 159 -0.04 -3.94 -17.15
C ALA A 159 0.13 -3.76 -18.66
N ARG A 160 1.18 -4.32 -19.25
CA ARG A 160 1.30 -4.41 -20.72
C ARG A 160 0.95 -5.79 -21.22
N LYS A 161 0.47 -5.89 -22.46
CA LYS A 161 0.38 -7.18 -23.14
C LYS A 161 1.74 -7.89 -23.14
N GLY A 162 1.73 -9.16 -22.74
CA GLY A 162 2.90 -10.01 -22.54
C GLY A 162 3.61 -9.84 -21.20
N GLU A 163 3.26 -8.82 -20.40
CA GLU A 163 3.77 -8.68 -19.04
C GLU A 163 3.18 -9.78 -18.14
N MET A 164 3.98 -10.28 -17.19
CA MET A 164 3.49 -11.22 -16.19
C MET A 164 2.66 -10.49 -15.15
N GLN A 165 1.36 -10.76 -15.14
CA GLN A 165 0.48 -10.37 -14.06
C GLN A 165 0.70 -11.30 -12.88
N VAL A 166 0.99 -10.73 -11.71
CA VAL A 166 1.20 -11.50 -10.48
C VAL A 166 0.13 -11.12 -9.49
N ILE A 167 -0.59 -12.12 -9.00
CA ILE A 167 -1.66 -11.97 -8.02
C ILE A 167 -1.17 -12.58 -6.72
N ARG A 168 -1.34 -11.83 -5.63
CA ARG A 168 -0.90 -12.23 -4.29
C ARG A 168 -2.01 -11.97 -3.30
N GLY A 169 -2.12 -12.82 -2.31
CA GLY A 169 -3.11 -12.67 -1.27
C GLY A 169 -2.94 -13.67 -0.15
N ASN A 170 -3.79 -13.52 0.85
CA ASN A 170 -3.86 -14.38 2.03
C ASN A 170 -5.27 -14.95 2.16
N VAL A 171 -5.37 -16.21 2.57
CA VAL A 171 -6.65 -16.87 2.85
C VAL A 171 -6.45 -17.94 3.92
N THR A 172 -7.42 -18.07 4.82
CA THR A 172 -7.53 -19.24 5.69
C THR A 172 -8.40 -20.27 5.00
N SER A 173 -7.88 -21.46 4.77
CA SER A 173 -8.60 -22.55 4.10
C SER A 173 -9.09 -23.56 5.13
N SER A 174 -10.36 -23.96 5.10
CA SER A 174 -10.88 -24.99 6.01
C SER A 174 -10.40 -26.40 5.66
N LYS A 175 -10.07 -26.64 4.40
CA LYS A 175 -9.63 -27.93 3.85
C LYS A 175 -8.56 -27.75 2.79
N GLU A 176 -8.02 -28.85 2.27
CA GLU A 176 -7.19 -28.79 1.08
C GLU A 176 -8.06 -28.52 -0.16
N GLN A 177 -7.73 -27.49 -0.93
CA GLN A 177 -8.48 -27.08 -2.12
C GLN A 177 -7.61 -26.30 -3.10
N VAL A 178 -8.11 -26.07 -4.32
CA VAL A 178 -7.35 -25.38 -5.37
C VAL A 178 -7.92 -23.99 -5.62
N LEU A 179 -7.05 -22.99 -5.56
CA LEU A 179 -7.34 -21.63 -5.99
C LEU A 179 -6.89 -21.47 -7.45
N ARG A 180 -7.82 -21.12 -8.33
CA ARG A 180 -7.60 -21.00 -9.78
C ARG A 180 -7.83 -19.57 -10.23
N ILE A 181 -7.02 -19.09 -11.17
CA ILE A 181 -7.36 -17.91 -11.96
C ILE A 181 -7.94 -18.40 -13.28
N THR A 182 -9.12 -17.90 -13.64
CA THR A 182 -9.80 -18.28 -14.86
C THR A 182 -10.13 -17.09 -15.74
N TYR A 183 -10.17 -17.34 -17.05
CA TYR A 183 -10.66 -16.42 -18.05
C TYR A 183 -11.56 -17.19 -19.01
N GLY A 184 -12.87 -16.92 -18.95
CA GLY A 184 -13.87 -17.79 -19.56
C GLY A 184 -13.72 -19.23 -19.04
N ASN A 185 -13.58 -20.20 -19.93
CA ASN A 185 -13.45 -21.62 -19.57
C ASN A 185 -12.00 -22.10 -19.37
N GLN A 186 -11.02 -21.19 -19.45
CA GLN A 186 -9.60 -21.55 -19.36
C GLN A 186 -9.02 -21.18 -18.00
N THR A 187 -8.32 -22.12 -17.37
CA THR A 187 -7.51 -21.85 -16.18
C THR A 187 -6.16 -21.29 -16.62
N LEU A 188 -5.85 -20.06 -16.20
CA LEU A 188 -4.60 -19.38 -16.52
C LEU A 188 -3.45 -19.82 -15.62
N ASP A 189 -3.73 -19.98 -14.32
CA ASP A 189 -2.80 -20.50 -13.32
C ASP A 189 -3.58 -21.03 -12.11
N SER A 190 -2.94 -21.86 -11.28
CA SER A 190 -3.56 -22.41 -10.07
C SER A 190 -2.55 -22.70 -8.97
N THR A 191 -3.05 -22.77 -7.74
CA THR A 191 -2.24 -23.12 -6.57
C THR A 191 -3.07 -23.90 -5.55
N VAL A 192 -2.42 -24.86 -4.87
CA VAL A 192 -3.06 -25.69 -3.86
C VAL A 192 -2.97 -24.99 -2.51
N LEU A 193 -4.12 -24.81 -1.86
CA LEU A 193 -4.25 -24.28 -0.50
C LEU A 193 -4.30 -25.46 0.47
N LYS A 194 -3.49 -25.41 1.52
CA LYS A 194 -3.51 -26.40 2.60
C LYS A 194 -4.51 -25.97 3.69
N PRO A 195 -5.03 -26.88 4.53
CA PRO A 195 -5.82 -26.46 5.69
C PRO A 195 -5.06 -25.45 6.58
N GLY A 196 -5.72 -24.40 7.04
CA GLY A 196 -5.13 -23.32 7.83
C GLY A 196 -4.77 -22.07 6.99
N GLN A 197 -3.84 -21.26 7.49
CA GLN A 197 -3.45 -20.00 6.86
C GLN A 197 -2.53 -20.22 5.67
N ASN A 198 -2.88 -19.64 4.52
CA ASN A 198 -2.08 -19.72 3.29
C ASN A 198 -1.76 -18.32 2.78
N GLN A 199 -0.51 -18.13 2.37
CA GLN A 199 -0.12 -17.06 1.46
C GLN A 199 -0.01 -17.67 0.08
N PHE A 200 -0.72 -17.08 -0.89
CA PHE A 200 -0.71 -17.60 -2.26
C PHE A 200 -0.10 -16.61 -3.23
N ARG A 201 0.44 -17.17 -4.32
CA ARG A 201 0.94 -16.41 -5.46
C ARG A 201 0.62 -17.19 -6.73
N THR A 202 -0.12 -16.56 -7.60
CA THR A 202 -0.45 -17.06 -8.94
C THR A 202 -0.07 -15.99 -9.97
N GLN A 203 0.24 -16.40 -11.19
CA GLN A 203 0.72 -15.50 -12.21
C GLN A 203 0.41 -15.99 -13.62
N PHE A 204 0.10 -15.07 -14.53
CA PHE A 204 -0.14 -15.37 -15.93
C PHE A 204 0.36 -14.24 -16.83
N PRO A 205 0.73 -14.52 -18.09
CA PRO A 205 1.05 -13.47 -19.04
C PRO A 205 -0.24 -12.77 -19.49
N VAL A 206 -0.25 -11.43 -19.48
CA VAL A 206 -1.36 -10.64 -20.00
C VAL A 206 -1.50 -10.88 -21.50
N PHE A 207 -2.65 -11.39 -21.95
CA PHE A 207 -2.86 -11.83 -23.33
C PHE A 207 -3.66 -10.84 -24.20
N SER A 208 -4.41 -9.93 -23.59
CA SER A 208 -5.29 -8.94 -24.24
C SER A 208 -4.72 -7.51 -24.18
N GLU A 209 -5.36 -6.59 -24.91
CA GLU A 209 -5.16 -5.14 -24.82
C GLU A 209 -6.48 -4.49 -24.38
N GLY A 210 -6.41 -3.39 -23.65
CA GLY A 210 -7.57 -2.69 -23.08
C GLY A 210 -8.06 -3.28 -21.76
N ARG A 211 -9.35 -3.04 -21.46
CA ARG A 211 -10.02 -3.50 -20.24
C ARG A 211 -10.04 -5.02 -20.20
N THR A 212 -9.44 -5.60 -19.17
CA THR A 212 -9.40 -7.06 -18.98
C THR A 212 -9.88 -7.42 -17.59
N ALA A 213 -10.62 -8.52 -17.49
CA ALA A 213 -11.12 -9.07 -16.24
C ALA A 213 -10.82 -10.57 -16.20
N VAL A 214 -10.34 -11.05 -15.06
CA VAL A 214 -10.14 -12.49 -14.78
C VAL A 214 -10.79 -12.83 -13.44
N GLU A 215 -11.24 -14.06 -13.29
CA GLU A 215 -11.93 -14.51 -12.08
C GLU A 215 -11.01 -15.35 -11.22
N LEU A 216 -11.00 -15.06 -9.92
CA LEU A 216 -10.33 -15.88 -8.92
C LEU A 216 -11.35 -16.82 -8.31
N VAL A 217 -11.19 -18.12 -8.57
CA VAL A 217 -12.16 -19.17 -8.24
C VAL A 217 -11.57 -20.11 -7.20
N MET A 218 -12.36 -20.40 -6.16
CA MET A 218 -12.03 -21.36 -5.11
C MET A 218 -13.23 -22.31 -4.94
N ASP A 219 -13.01 -23.61 -5.04
CA ASP A 219 -14.09 -24.62 -4.99
C ASP A 219 -15.27 -24.30 -5.92
N ASP A 220 -14.94 -23.90 -7.15
CA ASP A 220 -15.90 -23.51 -8.21
C ASP A 220 -16.79 -22.29 -7.86
N HIS A 221 -16.50 -21.58 -6.78
CA HIS A 221 -17.11 -20.31 -6.43
C HIS A 221 -16.17 -19.15 -6.76
N VAL A 222 -16.68 -18.14 -7.47
CA VAL A 222 -15.95 -16.90 -7.76
C VAL A 222 -15.77 -16.13 -6.46
N GLN A 223 -14.52 -15.96 -6.03
CA GLN A 223 -14.15 -15.20 -4.84
C GLN A 223 -14.02 -13.71 -5.15
N ASP A 224 -13.43 -13.38 -6.30
CA ASP A 224 -13.30 -12.00 -6.79
C ASP A 224 -13.10 -11.96 -8.31
N THR A 225 -13.37 -10.79 -8.91
CA THR A 225 -13.10 -10.49 -10.32
C THR A 225 -12.03 -9.42 -10.41
N LEU A 226 -10.83 -9.80 -10.86
CA LEU A 226 -9.68 -8.93 -10.93
C LEU A 226 -9.71 -8.16 -12.25
N ARG A 227 -9.86 -6.85 -12.14
CA ARG A 227 -9.93 -5.93 -13.29
C ARG A 227 -8.63 -5.17 -13.42
N PHE A 228 -8.11 -5.10 -14.63
CA PHE A 228 -6.89 -4.37 -14.95
C PHE A 228 -6.88 -3.91 -16.42
N PHE A 229 -6.16 -2.83 -16.69
CA PHE A 229 -6.00 -2.31 -18.04
C PHE A 229 -4.69 -2.80 -18.65
N ALA A 230 -4.79 -3.40 -19.83
CA ALA A 230 -3.64 -3.90 -20.59
C ALA A 230 -3.24 -2.91 -21.68
N ARG A 231 -2.12 -2.22 -21.50
CA ARG A 231 -1.53 -1.35 -22.51
C ARG A 231 -0.90 -2.17 -23.64
N PRO A 232 -0.78 -1.61 -24.86
CA PRO A 232 -0.04 -2.26 -25.94
C PRO A 232 1.38 -2.63 -25.52
N ALA A 233 1.86 -3.78 -26.01
CA ALA A 233 3.24 -4.19 -25.80
C ALA A 233 4.19 -3.14 -26.43
N GLN A 234 5.27 -2.78 -25.72
CA GLN A 234 6.30 -1.95 -26.34
C GLN A 234 7.00 -2.76 -27.42
N LYS A 235 6.97 -2.26 -28.66
CA LYS A 235 7.70 -2.85 -29.78
C LYS A 235 9.20 -2.63 -29.55
N LEU A 236 9.93 -3.71 -29.28
CA LEU A 236 11.38 -3.72 -29.19
C LEU A 236 11.98 -4.10 -30.53
N THR A 237 13.23 -3.68 -30.77
CA THR A 237 14.02 -4.18 -31.90
C THR A 237 15.01 -5.24 -31.44
N PHE A 238 14.89 -6.44 -31.97
CA PHE A 238 15.81 -7.55 -31.74
C PHE A 238 16.78 -7.69 -32.92
N GLN A 239 18.02 -8.06 -32.63
CA GLN A 239 18.95 -8.46 -33.66
C GLN A 239 19.57 -9.82 -33.35
N PHE A 240 19.52 -10.72 -34.32
CA PHE A 240 20.25 -11.97 -34.27
C PHE A 240 21.61 -11.78 -34.95
N ILE A 241 22.67 -12.22 -34.29
CA ILE A 241 24.03 -12.33 -34.85
C ILE A 241 24.48 -13.77 -34.65
N LEU A 242 24.38 -14.57 -35.70
CA LEU A 242 24.59 -16.01 -35.63
C LEU A 242 25.80 -16.42 -36.47
N ASP A 243 26.56 -17.39 -35.96
CA ASP A 243 27.71 -17.96 -36.66
C ASP A 243 27.27 -18.88 -37.79
N ASN A 244 26.09 -19.47 -37.66
CA ASN A 244 25.43 -20.33 -38.64
C ASN A 244 23.91 -20.21 -38.50
N PRO A 245 23.13 -20.43 -39.58
CA PRO A 245 21.68 -20.49 -39.48
C PRO A 245 21.25 -21.75 -38.71
N ASP A 246 20.31 -21.59 -37.78
CA ASP A 246 19.70 -22.69 -37.02
C ASP A 246 18.17 -22.53 -36.92
N PHE A 247 17.46 -23.64 -36.75
CA PHE A 247 15.99 -23.67 -36.72
C PHE A 247 15.43 -22.92 -35.50
N GLU A 248 16.07 -23.04 -34.34
CA GLU A 248 15.64 -22.40 -33.09
C GLU A 248 15.63 -20.87 -33.21
N SER A 249 16.73 -20.29 -33.66
CA SER A 249 16.87 -18.84 -33.80
C SER A 249 15.92 -18.29 -34.86
N ARG A 250 15.68 -19.04 -35.95
CA ARG A 250 14.71 -18.65 -36.98
C ARG A 250 13.28 -18.73 -36.46
N ALA A 251 12.94 -19.79 -35.72
CA ALA A 251 11.65 -19.95 -35.06
C ALA A 251 11.37 -18.81 -34.06
N LEU A 252 12.36 -18.49 -33.21
CA LEU A 252 12.28 -17.40 -32.25
C LEU A 252 12.16 -16.04 -32.95
N ALA A 253 12.96 -15.78 -33.99
CA ALA A 253 12.90 -14.55 -34.79
C ALA A 253 11.51 -14.36 -35.41
N ASN A 254 10.96 -15.40 -36.03
CA ASN A 254 9.60 -15.37 -36.60
C ASN A 254 8.53 -15.14 -35.52
N ARG A 255 8.68 -15.78 -34.34
CA ARG A 255 7.76 -15.60 -33.21
C ARG A 255 7.81 -14.18 -32.65
N LEU A 256 8.99 -13.58 -32.52
CA LEU A 256 9.17 -12.18 -32.10
C LEU A 256 8.55 -11.22 -33.14
N GLY A 257 8.71 -11.52 -34.42
CA GLY A 257 8.05 -10.78 -35.51
C GLY A 257 6.52 -10.85 -35.44
N LYS A 258 5.97 -12.06 -35.23
CA LYS A 258 4.52 -12.28 -35.04
C LYS A 258 3.97 -11.59 -33.79
N SER A 259 4.76 -11.43 -32.73
CA SER A 259 4.36 -10.64 -31.55
C SER A 259 4.51 -9.13 -31.74
N GLY A 260 4.80 -8.67 -32.97
CA GLY A 260 4.85 -7.26 -33.34
C GLY A 260 6.19 -6.56 -33.05
N HIS A 261 7.22 -7.30 -32.67
CA HIS A 261 8.58 -6.75 -32.52
C HIS A 261 9.29 -6.65 -33.86
N SER A 262 10.26 -5.74 -33.96
CA SER A 262 11.11 -5.65 -35.14
C SER A 262 12.30 -6.59 -34.97
N VAL A 263 12.63 -7.35 -36.00
CA VAL A 263 13.70 -8.36 -35.90
C VAL A 263 14.65 -8.22 -37.09
N ILE A 264 15.94 -8.05 -36.79
CA ILE A 264 17.01 -8.08 -37.77
C ILE A 264 17.71 -9.44 -37.63
N TYR A 265 17.45 -10.37 -38.55
CA TYR A 265 18.09 -11.67 -38.54
C TYR A 265 19.36 -11.63 -39.37
N ALA A 266 20.54 -11.77 -38.76
CA ALA A 266 21.80 -11.85 -39.48
C ALA A 266 22.56 -13.13 -39.12
N ALA A 267 22.85 -13.95 -40.13
CA ALA A 267 23.57 -15.22 -39.99
C ALA A 267 24.70 -15.31 -41.02
N THR A 268 25.82 -15.91 -40.63
CA THR A 268 26.92 -16.22 -41.57
C THR A 268 26.60 -17.53 -42.27
N LEU A 269 26.59 -17.54 -43.61
CA LEU A 269 26.30 -18.74 -44.41
C LEU A 269 27.60 -19.46 -44.80
N SER A 270 28.66 -18.71 -45.09
CA SER A 270 29.99 -19.22 -45.41
C SER A 270 31.04 -18.13 -45.17
N LYS A 271 32.34 -18.43 -45.38
CA LYS A 271 33.42 -17.44 -45.29
C LYS A 271 33.08 -16.28 -46.23
N ASP A 272 32.87 -15.10 -45.64
CA ASP A 272 32.50 -13.84 -46.30
C ASP A 272 31.06 -13.70 -46.83
N VAL A 273 30.20 -14.72 -46.71
CA VAL A 273 28.77 -14.63 -47.10
C VAL A 273 27.88 -14.51 -45.86
N ARG A 274 27.09 -13.44 -45.80
CA ARG A 274 26.15 -13.17 -44.72
C ARG A 274 24.74 -13.04 -45.27
N SER A 275 23.79 -13.73 -44.66
CA SER A 275 22.36 -13.49 -44.88
C SER A 275 21.88 -12.44 -43.88
N ARG A 276 21.06 -11.50 -44.36
CA ARG A 276 20.39 -10.52 -43.51
C ARG A 276 18.93 -10.37 -43.94
N GLU A 277 18.03 -10.71 -43.04
CA GLU A 277 16.59 -10.52 -43.20
C GLU A 277 16.08 -9.53 -42.15
N THR A 278 15.03 -8.77 -42.47
CA THR A 278 14.40 -7.85 -41.53
C THR A 278 12.90 -8.11 -41.51
N ILE A 279 12.36 -8.37 -40.33
CA ILE A 279 10.94 -8.59 -40.07
C ILE A 279 10.40 -7.35 -39.34
N ASN A 280 9.36 -6.73 -39.89
CA ASN A 280 8.83 -5.41 -39.48
C ASN A 280 9.87 -4.26 -39.60
N GLU A 281 9.41 -3.02 -39.50
CA GLU A 281 10.29 -1.84 -39.61
C GLU A 281 11.26 -1.76 -38.41
N ALA A 282 12.56 -1.92 -38.65
CA ALA A 282 13.58 -2.05 -37.60
C ALA A 282 14.40 -0.77 -37.41
N LYS A 283 14.60 -0.38 -36.15
CA LYS A 283 15.48 0.72 -35.74
C LYS A 283 16.79 0.17 -35.17
N GLU A 284 17.49 0.95 -34.37
CA GLU A 284 18.63 0.45 -33.61
C GLU A 284 18.17 -0.67 -32.64
N PRO A 285 18.84 -1.82 -32.58
CA PRO A 285 18.46 -2.94 -31.74
C PRO A 285 18.55 -2.62 -30.24
N ASP A 286 17.52 -3.05 -29.51
CA ASP A 286 17.44 -3.00 -28.06
C ASP A 286 18.05 -4.24 -27.40
N VAL A 287 17.97 -5.37 -28.10
CA VAL A 287 18.46 -6.67 -27.63
C VAL A 287 19.18 -7.39 -28.76
N ILE A 288 20.39 -7.88 -28.52
CA ILE A 288 21.05 -8.86 -29.40
C ILE A 288 20.81 -10.27 -28.87
N LEU A 289 20.43 -11.19 -29.75
CA LEU A 289 20.52 -12.63 -29.54
C LEU A 289 21.68 -13.17 -30.36
N THR A 290 22.55 -13.95 -29.74
CA THR A 290 23.80 -14.37 -30.37
C THR A 290 24.33 -15.68 -29.81
N HIS A 291 25.21 -16.33 -30.54
CA HIS A 291 26.01 -17.45 -30.04
C HIS A 291 27.21 -16.97 -29.23
N ALA A 292 27.78 -17.84 -28.38
CA ALA A 292 28.90 -17.49 -27.50
C ALA A 292 30.17 -17.06 -28.26
N GLY A 293 30.43 -17.61 -29.46
CA GLY A 293 31.56 -17.24 -30.31
C GLY A 293 31.60 -15.74 -30.65
N ASN A 294 30.44 -15.10 -30.68
CA ASN A 294 30.28 -13.68 -30.98
C ASN A 294 30.45 -12.74 -29.77
N ALA A 295 30.82 -13.23 -28.59
CA ALA A 295 31.04 -12.37 -27.42
C ALA A 295 32.10 -11.28 -27.66
N GLY A 296 33.09 -11.56 -28.52
CA GLY A 296 34.13 -10.61 -28.92
C GLY A 296 33.69 -9.58 -29.97
N ASN A 297 32.51 -9.74 -30.58
CA ASN A 297 32.05 -8.95 -31.72
C ASN A 297 31.94 -7.45 -31.38
N LYS A 298 32.49 -6.57 -32.23
CA LYS A 298 32.48 -5.12 -32.04
C LYS A 298 31.06 -4.56 -31.85
N ARG A 299 30.05 -5.12 -32.54
CA ARG A 299 28.66 -4.68 -32.45
C ARG A 299 28.02 -5.04 -31.11
N VAL A 300 28.31 -6.25 -30.61
CA VAL A 300 27.87 -6.72 -29.28
C VAL A 300 28.44 -5.79 -28.19
N LYS A 301 29.75 -5.51 -28.25
CA LYS A 301 30.41 -4.58 -27.32
C LYS A 301 29.85 -3.16 -27.42
N LYS A 302 29.61 -2.65 -28.63
CA LYS A 302 29.05 -1.31 -28.87
C LYS A 302 27.67 -1.16 -28.23
N LEU A 303 26.77 -2.13 -28.42
CA LEU A 303 25.43 -2.06 -27.82
C LEU A 303 25.45 -2.17 -26.29
N LEU A 304 26.31 -3.03 -25.73
CA LEU A 304 26.47 -3.10 -24.28
C LEU A 304 27.01 -1.79 -23.68
N MET A 305 27.88 -1.08 -24.39
CA MET A 305 28.31 0.27 -23.99
C MET A 305 27.17 1.30 -24.06
N ALA A 306 26.18 1.08 -24.92
CA ALA A 306 24.96 1.88 -25.01
C ALA A 306 23.86 1.42 -24.02
N TRP A 307 24.20 0.64 -22.99
CA TRP A 307 23.28 0.13 -21.97
C TRP A 307 22.15 -0.77 -22.50
N LYS A 308 22.36 -1.39 -23.66
CA LYS A 308 21.44 -2.36 -24.26
C LYS A 308 21.73 -3.78 -23.76
N SER A 309 20.94 -4.74 -24.21
CA SER A 309 20.99 -6.10 -23.70
C SER A 309 21.50 -7.11 -24.72
N VAL A 310 22.12 -8.18 -24.25
CA VAL A 310 22.62 -9.28 -25.07
C VAL A 310 22.22 -10.60 -24.39
N LEU A 311 21.64 -11.54 -25.15
CA LEU A 311 21.35 -12.89 -24.71
C LEU A 311 22.16 -13.88 -25.55
N PHE A 312 22.94 -14.71 -24.86
CA PHE A 312 23.63 -15.85 -25.44
C PHE A 312 22.73 -17.08 -25.41
N ILE A 313 22.51 -17.68 -26.58
CA ILE A 313 21.71 -18.89 -26.80
C ILE A 313 22.56 -19.97 -27.49
N ASN A 314 22.06 -21.20 -27.50
CA ASN A 314 22.68 -22.36 -28.15
C ASN A 314 24.13 -22.58 -27.71
N VAL A 315 24.37 -22.51 -26.39
CA VAL A 315 25.67 -22.81 -25.79
C VAL A 315 25.96 -24.29 -25.97
N THR A 316 27.14 -24.65 -26.49
CA THR A 316 27.50 -26.06 -26.74
C THR A 316 28.56 -26.57 -25.76
N ASN A 317 29.52 -25.72 -25.40
CA ASN A 317 30.54 -26.00 -24.40
C ASN A 317 30.47 -24.96 -23.25
N PRO A 318 29.58 -25.15 -22.27
CA PRO A 318 29.33 -24.16 -21.23
C PRO A 318 30.57 -23.70 -20.48
N ALA A 319 31.49 -24.63 -20.15
CA ALA A 319 32.67 -24.31 -19.36
C ALA A 319 33.65 -23.38 -20.09
N ALA A 320 33.86 -23.59 -21.39
CA ALA A 320 34.77 -22.76 -22.20
C ALA A 320 34.08 -21.46 -22.64
N GLU A 321 32.84 -21.55 -23.10
CA GLU A 321 32.07 -20.43 -23.65
C GLU A 321 31.74 -19.38 -22.59
N ILE A 322 31.37 -19.79 -21.36
CA ILE A 322 31.14 -18.84 -20.27
C ILE A 322 32.41 -18.09 -19.89
N LYS A 323 33.57 -18.77 -19.88
CA LYS A 323 34.86 -18.11 -19.63
C LYS A 323 35.15 -17.07 -20.71
N ALA A 324 34.88 -17.38 -21.98
CA ALA A 324 35.03 -16.45 -23.08
C ALA A 324 34.08 -15.25 -22.98
N ILE A 325 32.81 -15.46 -22.64
CA ILE A 325 31.83 -14.38 -22.40
C ILE A 325 32.29 -13.49 -21.25
N ASN A 326 32.69 -14.07 -20.11
CA ASN A 326 33.21 -13.33 -18.96
C ASN A 326 34.42 -12.47 -19.33
N ALA A 327 35.40 -13.03 -20.05
CA ALA A 327 36.58 -12.30 -20.49
C ALA A 327 36.24 -11.17 -21.48
N ALA A 328 35.32 -11.41 -22.42
CA ALA A 328 34.99 -10.45 -23.47
C ALA A 328 34.13 -9.28 -22.98
N LEU A 329 33.21 -9.54 -22.03
CA LEU A 329 32.17 -8.60 -21.60
C LEU A 329 32.32 -8.13 -20.15
N GLY A 330 33.29 -8.68 -19.41
CA GLY A 330 33.52 -8.33 -18.01
C GLY A 330 32.50 -8.91 -17.03
N THR A 331 31.74 -9.93 -17.43
CA THR A 331 30.81 -10.67 -16.57
C THR A 331 31.54 -11.69 -15.70
N ARG A 332 30.86 -12.27 -14.72
CA ARG A 332 31.41 -13.19 -13.73
C ARG A 332 30.49 -14.39 -13.49
N PHE A 333 29.84 -14.88 -14.55
CA PHE A 333 29.06 -16.10 -14.48
C PHE A 333 29.93 -17.27 -14.02
N ALA A 334 29.40 -18.09 -13.12
CA ALA A 334 30.07 -19.29 -12.65
C ALA A 334 29.13 -20.47 -12.79
N LEU A 335 29.66 -21.58 -13.28
CA LEU A 335 28.92 -22.81 -13.56
C LEU A 335 29.45 -23.95 -12.72
N ASP A 336 28.56 -24.86 -12.37
CA ASP A 336 28.87 -26.14 -11.77
C ASP A 336 28.19 -27.26 -12.56
N LYS A 337 28.89 -28.39 -12.76
CA LYS A 337 28.36 -29.54 -13.51
C LYS A 337 27.55 -30.40 -12.54
N ILE A 338 26.26 -30.58 -12.82
CA ILE A 338 25.33 -31.27 -11.91
C ILE A 338 25.34 -32.78 -12.12
N THR A 339 25.53 -33.23 -13.37
CA THR A 339 25.45 -34.64 -13.73
C THR A 339 26.41 -34.99 -14.87
N GLY A 340 26.78 -36.27 -14.98
CA GLY A 340 27.57 -36.81 -16.09
C GLY A 340 26.79 -37.00 -17.40
N LYS A 341 25.46 -36.92 -17.37
CA LYS A 341 24.60 -37.01 -18.57
C LYS A 341 24.75 -35.79 -19.47
N ASP A 342 24.51 -35.96 -20.77
CA ASP A 342 24.63 -34.86 -21.76
C ASP A 342 23.47 -33.85 -21.70
N ALA A 343 22.32 -34.25 -21.16
CA ALA A 343 21.16 -33.38 -20.98
C ALA A 343 20.35 -33.74 -19.73
N ILE A 344 19.68 -32.73 -19.16
CA ILE A 344 18.75 -32.86 -18.05
C ILE A 344 17.34 -32.39 -18.45
N PRO A 345 16.28 -33.09 -18.04
CA PRO A 345 14.91 -32.61 -18.27
C PRO A 345 14.62 -31.40 -17.37
N VAL A 346 14.01 -30.35 -17.94
CA VAL A 346 13.59 -29.15 -17.20
C VAL A 346 12.07 -29.14 -17.01
N LYS A 347 11.33 -29.41 -18.09
CA LYS A 347 9.87 -29.56 -18.15
C LYS A 347 9.52 -30.58 -19.24
N SER A 348 8.25 -30.97 -19.34
CA SER A 348 7.78 -31.88 -20.40
C SER A 348 8.24 -31.39 -21.78
N GLY A 349 8.99 -32.22 -22.50
CA GLY A 349 9.53 -31.89 -23.83
C GLY A 349 10.67 -30.87 -23.88
N LEU A 350 11.20 -30.41 -22.73
CA LEU A 350 12.27 -29.40 -22.66
C LEU A 350 13.50 -29.95 -21.93
N THR A 351 14.67 -29.84 -22.57
CA THR A 351 15.95 -30.26 -22.00
C THR A 351 16.94 -29.10 -21.89
N ALA A 352 17.92 -29.25 -21.01
CA ALA A 352 19.02 -28.32 -20.81
C ALA A 352 20.35 -29.04 -20.65
N LEU A 353 21.43 -28.29 -20.80
CA LEU A 353 22.79 -28.75 -20.52
C LEU A 353 22.95 -29.11 -19.03
N PRO A 354 23.83 -30.04 -18.66
CA PRO A 354 23.96 -30.60 -17.31
C PRO A 354 24.72 -29.67 -16.35
N PHE A 355 24.45 -28.36 -16.43
CA PHE A 355 25.12 -27.33 -15.66
C PHE A 355 24.13 -26.44 -14.93
N ARG A 356 24.54 -25.92 -13.79
CA ARG A 356 23.80 -24.92 -13.03
C ARG A 356 24.66 -23.68 -12.84
N PHE A 357 24.03 -22.51 -12.93
CA PHE A 357 24.65 -21.27 -12.47
C PHE A 357 24.74 -21.25 -10.95
N LEU A 358 25.93 -20.96 -10.41
CA LEU A 358 26.11 -20.78 -8.98
C LEU A 358 25.33 -19.55 -8.50
N GLN A 359 24.82 -19.57 -7.26
CA GLN A 359 24.15 -18.39 -6.72
C GLN A 359 25.18 -17.29 -6.44
N SER A 360 24.91 -16.07 -6.90
CA SER A 360 25.80 -14.92 -6.70
C SER A 360 25.00 -13.64 -6.60
N ASN A 361 25.47 -12.67 -5.81
CA ASN A 361 24.86 -11.35 -5.72
C ASN A 361 25.10 -10.49 -6.99
N ARG A 362 25.92 -10.97 -7.93
CA ARG A 362 26.27 -10.24 -9.16
C ARG A 362 25.31 -10.48 -10.32
N TYR A 363 24.68 -11.65 -10.36
CA TYR A 363 23.78 -12.02 -11.43
C TYR A 363 22.53 -12.72 -10.91
N PHE A 364 21.42 -12.46 -11.57
CA PHE A 364 20.15 -13.09 -11.30
C PHE A 364 20.11 -14.47 -11.99
N THR A 365 19.60 -15.49 -11.30
CA THR A 365 19.33 -16.81 -11.88
C THR A 365 17.82 -17.07 -11.89
N SER A 366 17.28 -17.55 -13.00
CA SER A 366 15.87 -17.92 -13.07
C SER A 366 15.63 -19.22 -12.30
N ARG A 367 14.55 -19.27 -11.51
CA ARG A 367 14.13 -20.49 -10.79
C ARG A 367 13.46 -21.50 -11.72
N ALA A 368 12.86 -21.04 -12.81
CA ALA A 368 12.06 -21.87 -13.71
C ALA A 368 12.89 -22.47 -14.86
N PHE A 369 13.99 -21.81 -15.24
CA PHE A 369 14.81 -22.18 -16.39
C PHE A 369 16.30 -21.94 -16.09
N PRO A 370 17.22 -22.73 -16.66
CA PRO A 370 18.65 -22.59 -16.43
C PRO A 370 19.23 -21.40 -17.23
N VAL A 371 18.83 -20.20 -16.81
CA VAL A 371 19.21 -18.91 -17.40
C VAL A 371 19.76 -18.02 -16.30
N ALA A 372 20.86 -17.32 -16.59
CA ALA A 372 21.41 -16.30 -15.72
C ALA A 372 21.56 -14.97 -16.45
N VAL A 373 21.40 -13.86 -15.72
CA VAL A 373 21.54 -12.50 -16.25
C VAL A 373 22.36 -11.64 -15.29
N GLU A 374 23.47 -11.10 -15.78
CA GLU A 374 24.32 -10.17 -15.05
C GLU A 374 24.08 -8.74 -15.54
N LYS A 375 23.97 -7.80 -14.59
CA LYS A 375 23.92 -6.36 -14.90
C LYS A 375 25.35 -5.82 -14.89
N ALA A 376 25.92 -5.66 -16.07
CA ALA A 376 27.19 -4.98 -16.31
C ALA A 376 26.93 -3.54 -16.80
N ARG A 377 27.61 -3.08 -17.85
CA ARG A 377 27.27 -1.83 -18.57
C ARG A 377 25.93 -1.91 -19.31
N GLY A 378 25.43 -3.12 -19.53
CA GLY A 378 24.09 -3.43 -20.00
C GLY A 378 23.62 -4.71 -19.30
N LYS A 379 22.64 -5.41 -19.88
CA LYS A 379 22.26 -6.75 -19.38
C LYS A 379 22.87 -7.82 -20.27
N VAL A 380 23.64 -8.72 -19.66
CA VAL A 380 24.18 -9.90 -20.35
C VAL A 380 23.44 -11.11 -19.81
N GLY A 381 22.76 -11.86 -20.68
CA GLY A 381 22.08 -13.10 -20.32
C GLY A 381 22.74 -14.30 -20.98
N VAL A 382 22.70 -15.45 -20.33
CA VAL A 382 23.10 -16.74 -20.92
C VAL A 382 22.03 -17.78 -20.62
N SER A 383 21.60 -18.50 -21.66
CA SER A 383 20.72 -19.66 -21.56
C SER A 383 21.50 -20.97 -21.73
N LEU A 384 21.23 -21.95 -20.87
CA LEU A 384 21.73 -23.32 -20.98
C LEU A 384 20.65 -24.30 -21.49
N LEU A 385 19.52 -23.78 -21.98
CA LEU A 385 18.52 -24.60 -22.68
C LEU A 385 19.11 -25.15 -23.98
N ASN A 386 18.79 -26.40 -24.31
CA ASN A 386 19.26 -27.06 -25.54
C ASN A 386 18.46 -26.58 -26.76
N GLU A 387 17.34 -27.25 -27.05
CA GLU A 387 16.44 -26.90 -28.14
C GLU A 387 15.01 -26.80 -27.61
N THR A 388 14.29 -25.79 -28.08
CA THR A 388 12.88 -25.57 -27.73
C THR A 388 11.96 -25.67 -28.94
N PHE A 389 12.52 -25.66 -30.16
CA PHE A 389 11.83 -25.86 -31.42
C PHE A 389 10.96 -27.13 -31.49
N PRO A 390 11.35 -28.28 -30.90
CA PRO A 390 10.46 -29.45 -30.86
C PRO A 390 9.09 -29.16 -30.24
N LEU A 391 8.99 -28.27 -29.24
CA LEU A 391 7.71 -27.84 -28.65
C LEU A 391 6.81 -27.12 -29.66
N GLN A 392 7.42 -26.38 -30.58
CA GLN A 392 6.68 -25.72 -31.66
C GLN A 392 6.20 -26.72 -32.72
N LEU A 393 7.02 -27.74 -33.04
CA LEU A 393 6.66 -28.79 -33.98
C LEU A 393 5.50 -29.67 -33.49
N THR A 394 5.43 -29.94 -32.19
CA THR A 394 4.33 -30.70 -31.58
C THR A 394 3.03 -29.89 -31.42
N GLY A 395 3.02 -28.63 -31.86
CA GLY A 395 1.86 -27.73 -31.77
C GLY A 395 1.71 -27.04 -30.41
N ASP A 396 2.59 -27.29 -29.44
CA ASP A 396 2.58 -26.63 -28.12
C ASP A 396 3.23 -25.23 -28.16
N SER A 397 2.63 -24.37 -28.99
CA SER A 397 3.07 -22.99 -29.17
C SER A 397 2.90 -22.15 -27.90
N ALA A 398 1.97 -22.50 -27.02
CA ALA A 398 1.73 -21.79 -25.76
C ALA A 398 2.89 -22.03 -24.77
N THR A 399 3.33 -23.29 -24.61
CA THR A 399 4.50 -23.59 -23.77
C THR A 399 5.76 -22.98 -24.36
N TYR A 400 5.96 -23.05 -25.68
CA TYR A 400 7.10 -22.38 -26.35
C TYR A 400 7.13 -20.87 -26.04
N GLN A 401 5.99 -20.19 -26.15
CA GLN A 401 5.86 -18.77 -25.82
C GLN A 401 6.16 -18.48 -24.36
N SER A 402 5.66 -19.31 -23.44
CA SER A 402 5.88 -19.19 -22.00
C SER A 402 7.37 -19.35 -21.64
N VAL A 403 8.05 -20.34 -22.21
CA VAL A 403 9.49 -20.57 -22.03
C VAL A 403 10.28 -19.34 -22.48
N TRP A 404 10.12 -18.90 -23.73
CA TRP A 404 10.88 -17.76 -24.24
C TRP A 404 10.49 -16.43 -23.61
N GLY A 405 9.23 -16.27 -23.20
CA GLY A 405 8.80 -15.12 -22.39
C GLY A 405 9.58 -15.04 -21.08
N ALA A 406 9.69 -16.16 -20.36
CA ALA A 406 10.43 -16.23 -19.11
C ALA A 406 11.96 -16.09 -19.29
N VAL A 407 12.53 -16.63 -20.38
CA VAL A 407 13.97 -16.51 -20.70
C VAL A 407 14.33 -15.07 -21.07
N LEU A 408 13.52 -14.39 -21.89
CA LEU A 408 13.80 -13.04 -22.35
C LEU A 408 13.53 -11.99 -21.27
N ALA A 409 12.48 -12.16 -20.45
CA ALA A 409 12.04 -11.19 -19.44
C ALA A 409 13.18 -10.54 -18.62
N PRO A 410 14.13 -11.30 -18.02
CA PRO A 410 15.20 -10.68 -17.23
C PRO A 410 16.20 -9.89 -18.08
N VAL A 411 16.36 -10.26 -19.36
CA VAL A 411 17.30 -9.63 -20.31
C VAL A 411 16.73 -8.38 -20.98
N LEU A 412 15.40 -8.31 -21.20
CA LEU A 412 14.78 -7.15 -21.84
C LEU A 412 15.18 -5.85 -21.13
N PRO A 413 15.45 -4.76 -21.88
CA PRO A 413 15.77 -3.47 -21.28
C PRO A 413 14.60 -2.99 -20.41
N ALA A 414 14.91 -2.10 -19.46
CA ALA A 414 13.84 -1.42 -18.72
C ALA A 414 12.98 -0.67 -19.73
N ILE A 415 11.71 -1.05 -19.79
CA ILE A 415 10.77 -0.51 -20.75
C ILE A 415 10.49 0.95 -20.34
N GLY A 416 10.63 1.89 -21.27
CA GLY A 416 10.32 3.31 -21.01
C GLY A 416 8.85 3.49 -20.66
N ASN A 417 8.49 4.58 -19.97
CA ASN A 417 7.11 4.94 -19.66
C ASN A 417 6.32 3.86 -18.88
N ASN A 418 6.95 3.22 -17.91
CA ASN A 418 6.29 2.25 -17.04
C ASN A 418 5.31 2.96 -16.10
N VAL A 419 4.09 2.47 -16.05
CA VAL A 419 3.06 2.93 -15.12
C VAL A 419 2.72 1.76 -14.22
N GLU A 420 2.85 1.97 -12.92
CA GLU A 420 2.54 0.99 -11.90
C GLU A 420 1.40 1.53 -11.05
N VAL A 421 0.32 0.77 -11.02
CA VAL A 421 -0.88 1.04 -10.23
C VAL A 421 -1.14 -0.22 -9.44
N GLU A 422 -1.12 -0.13 -8.12
CA GLU A 422 -1.49 -1.27 -7.28
C GLU A 422 -3.02 -1.33 -7.17
N ALA A 423 -3.58 -2.49 -7.48
CA ALA A 423 -5.00 -2.78 -7.39
C ALA A 423 -5.26 -3.81 -6.27
N PRO A 424 -6.46 -3.80 -5.65
CA PRO A 424 -7.64 -3.03 -6.01
C PRO A 424 -7.54 -1.54 -5.65
N LEU A 425 -8.03 -0.67 -6.54
CA LEU A 425 -8.26 0.73 -6.22
C LEU A 425 -9.67 0.86 -5.66
N LEU A 426 -9.83 1.60 -4.57
CA LEU A 426 -11.11 1.70 -3.87
C LEU A 426 -11.58 3.16 -3.83
N GLU A 427 -12.85 3.37 -4.13
CA GLU A 427 -13.49 4.68 -4.02
C GLU A 427 -13.30 5.27 -2.61
N GLY A 428 -12.79 6.50 -2.54
CA GLY A 428 -12.57 7.21 -1.28
C GLY A 428 -11.36 6.74 -0.47
N ILE A 429 -10.48 5.88 -0.99
CA ILE A 429 -9.22 5.48 -0.34
C ILE A 429 -8.04 6.02 -1.14
N HIS A 430 -6.99 6.45 -0.44
CA HIS A 430 -5.79 6.93 -1.10
C HIS A 430 -5.12 5.81 -1.90
N ALA A 431 -4.79 6.12 -3.16
CA ALA A 431 -4.04 5.26 -4.05
C ALA A 431 -2.84 6.01 -4.61
N ASP A 432 -1.80 5.25 -4.93
CA ASP A 432 -0.57 5.77 -5.49
C ASP A 432 -0.39 5.22 -6.93
N ILE A 433 -0.12 6.11 -7.88
CA ILE A 433 0.30 5.76 -9.25
C ILE A 433 1.78 6.10 -9.36
N ALA A 434 2.60 5.11 -9.65
CA ALA A 434 4.03 5.28 -9.82
C ALA A 434 4.40 5.26 -11.30
N TRP A 435 5.20 6.24 -11.71
CA TRP A 435 5.68 6.40 -13.06
C TRP A 435 7.19 6.28 -13.11
N ASN A 436 7.70 5.57 -14.11
CA ASN A 436 9.14 5.39 -14.28
C ASN A 436 9.55 5.32 -15.75
N GLY A 437 10.68 5.95 -16.06
CA GLY A 437 11.27 5.92 -17.39
C GLY A 437 10.60 6.86 -18.39
N PHE A 438 9.93 7.93 -17.91
CA PHE A 438 9.35 8.95 -18.78
C PHE A 438 10.40 9.96 -19.23
N SER A 439 10.47 10.24 -20.54
CA SER A 439 11.42 11.21 -21.11
C SER A 439 11.05 12.66 -20.78
N LYS A 440 9.75 12.96 -20.75
CA LYS A 440 9.15 14.21 -20.28
C LYS A 440 8.02 13.84 -19.33
N MET A 441 8.14 14.24 -18.06
CA MET A 441 7.09 14.01 -17.08
C MET A 441 6.00 15.07 -17.26
N PRO A 442 4.72 14.70 -17.40
CA PRO A 442 3.66 15.70 -17.39
C PRO A 442 3.50 16.25 -15.96
N GLU A 443 3.15 17.52 -15.79
CA GLU A 443 3.01 18.15 -14.48
C GLU A 443 1.77 17.65 -13.73
N PHE A 444 0.69 17.41 -14.48
CA PHE A 444 -0.56 16.86 -14.00
C PHE A 444 -1.03 15.72 -14.89
N LEU A 445 -1.96 14.92 -14.36
CA LEU A 445 -2.65 13.84 -15.04
C LEU A 445 -4.14 13.96 -14.73
N LYS A 446 -4.99 13.95 -15.75
CA LYS A 446 -6.43 13.79 -15.53
C LYS A 446 -6.80 12.31 -15.49
N VAL A 447 -7.51 11.88 -14.45
CA VAL A 447 -8.03 10.51 -14.29
C VAL A 447 -9.50 10.60 -13.92
N GLY A 448 -10.40 10.21 -14.84
CA GLY A 448 -11.82 10.51 -14.67
C GLY A 448 -12.04 12.03 -14.61
N SER A 449 -12.80 12.50 -13.63
CA SER A 449 -12.98 13.93 -13.36
C SER A 449 -11.87 14.59 -12.52
N ASP A 450 -10.97 13.79 -11.92
CA ASP A 450 -9.92 14.29 -11.03
C ASP A 450 -8.69 14.77 -11.81
N THR A 451 -8.13 15.92 -11.41
CA THR A 451 -6.83 16.41 -11.90
C THR A 451 -5.76 16.18 -10.84
N LEU A 452 -4.78 15.35 -11.16
CA LEU A 452 -3.78 14.85 -10.22
C LEU A 452 -2.42 15.47 -10.50
N PHE A 453 -1.77 16.03 -9.48
CA PHE A 453 -0.44 16.62 -9.62
C PHE A 453 0.65 15.58 -9.41
N THR A 454 1.68 15.62 -10.25
CA THR A 454 2.81 14.70 -10.17
C THR A 454 3.86 15.20 -9.20
N LYS A 455 4.43 14.27 -8.43
CA LYS A 455 5.59 14.55 -7.58
C LYS A 455 6.80 13.82 -8.17
N THR A 456 7.68 14.57 -8.84
CA THR A 456 8.92 14.03 -9.40
C THR A 456 9.86 13.54 -8.28
N SER A 457 10.53 12.43 -8.51
CA SER A 457 11.54 11.91 -7.59
C SER A 457 12.80 12.77 -7.61
N SER A 458 13.36 13.06 -6.44
CA SER A 458 14.64 13.75 -6.30
C SER A 458 15.84 12.90 -6.73
N LEU A 459 15.68 11.56 -6.77
CA LEU A 459 16.73 10.62 -7.16
C LEU A 459 16.72 10.29 -8.66
N ASN A 460 15.54 10.35 -9.29
CA ASN A 460 15.38 10.04 -10.71
C ASN A 460 14.35 10.97 -11.33
N ASN A 461 14.80 11.95 -12.12
CA ASN A 461 13.93 12.90 -12.82
C ASN A 461 13.01 12.24 -13.88
N LYS A 462 13.24 10.96 -14.21
CA LYS A 462 12.35 10.15 -15.06
C LYS A 462 11.35 9.33 -14.26
N SER A 463 11.26 9.53 -12.95
CA SER A 463 10.28 8.91 -12.08
C SER A 463 9.43 9.95 -11.36
N ALA A 464 8.15 9.66 -11.23
CA ALA A 464 7.23 10.47 -10.44
C ALA A 464 6.24 9.57 -9.72
N THR A 465 5.65 10.08 -8.65
CA THR A 465 4.53 9.45 -7.98
C THR A 465 3.36 10.43 -7.94
N ILE A 466 2.16 9.89 -8.10
CA ILE A 466 0.91 10.61 -7.97
C ILE A 466 0.15 9.94 -6.84
N ARG A 467 -0.22 10.71 -5.83
CA ARG A 467 -1.13 10.25 -4.79
C ARG A 467 -2.49 10.88 -5.02
N PHE A 468 -3.53 10.06 -5.09
CA PHE A 468 -4.89 10.54 -5.27
C PHE A 468 -5.88 9.74 -4.43
N LYS A 469 -7.12 10.21 -4.38
CA LYS A 469 -8.22 9.58 -3.66
C LYS A 469 -9.40 9.56 -4.64
N PRO A 470 -9.66 8.43 -5.33
CA PRO A 470 -10.69 8.37 -6.34
C PRO A 470 -12.04 8.79 -5.76
N THR A 471 -12.72 9.72 -6.43
CA THR A 471 -14.09 10.16 -6.08
C THR A 471 -15.15 9.39 -6.84
N GLU A 472 -14.79 8.80 -7.98
CA GLU A 472 -15.64 8.01 -8.86
C GLU A 472 -15.26 6.53 -8.82
N SER A 473 -16.20 5.65 -9.21
CA SER A 473 -15.98 4.21 -9.36
C SER A 473 -16.17 3.76 -10.81
N GLY A 474 -15.65 2.59 -11.15
CA GLY A 474 -15.62 2.04 -12.50
C GLY A 474 -14.30 2.30 -13.23
N TRP A 475 -14.34 2.24 -14.55
CA TRP A 475 -13.18 2.52 -15.40
C TRP A 475 -12.99 4.03 -15.53
N LEU A 476 -11.88 4.54 -14.98
CA LEU A 476 -11.48 5.94 -15.10
C LEU A 476 -10.41 6.07 -16.17
N SER A 477 -10.71 6.79 -17.25
CA SER A 477 -9.76 7.04 -18.33
C SER A 477 -8.77 8.14 -17.97
N SER A 478 -7.53 7.98 -18.42
CA SER A 478 -6.56 9.07 -18.42
C SER A 478 -6.71 9.90 -19.69
N ASP A 479 -6.91 11.21 -19.55
CA ASP A 479 -7.14 12.13 -20.68
C ASP A 479 -5.84 12.44 -21.48
N ASP A 480 -4.70 11.88 -21.06
CA ASP A 480 -3.37 12.16 -21.59
C ASP A 480 -2.82 11.08 -22.54
N SER A 481 -1.70 11.42 -23.20
CA SER A 481 -0.81 10.59 -24.06
C SER A 481 -0.46 9.17 -23.58
N LEU A 482 -0.84 8.79 -22.36
CA LEU A 482 -0.61 7.50 -21.76
C LEU A 482 -1.55 6.41 -22.28
N ASN A 483 -2.74 6.79 -22.76
CA ASN A 483 -3.81 5.89 -23.19
C ASN A 483 -4.01 4.75 -22.19
N MET A 484 -4.25 5.09 -20.93
CA MET A 484 -4.49 4.12 -19.87
C MET A 484 -5.84 4.36 -19.20
N GLU A 485 -6.36 3.32 -18.59
CA GLU A 485 -7.49 3.42 -17.69
C GLU A 485 -7.17 2.69 -16.39
N VAL A 486 -7.82 3.09 -15.31
CA VAL A 486 -7.71 2.42 -14.01
C VAL A 486 -9.10 2.04 -13.54
N TYR A 487 -9.26 0.84 -12.97
CA TYR A 487 -10.54 0.41 -12.44
C TYR A 487 -10.60 0.69 -10.94
N VAL A 488 -11.65 1.41 -10.51
CA VAL A 488 -11.92 1.73 -9.11
C VAL A 488 -13.16 0.97 -8.64
N GLU A 489 -13.00 0.17 -7.60
CA GLU A 489 -14.10 -0.58 -7.00
C GLU A 489 -15.08 0.37 -6.29
N ASN A 490 -16.36 0.12 -6.50
CA ASN A 490 -17.46 0.92 -5.97
C ASN A 490 -17.61 0.77 -4.47
N LYS A 491 -18.00 1.87 -3.80
CA LYS A 491 -18.27 1.86 -2.36
C LYS A 491 -19.30 0.79 -1.93
N LYS A 492 -20.32 0.57 -2.76
CA LYS A 492 -21.50 -0.26 -2.51
C LYS A 492 -21.29 -1.75 -2.83
N THR A 493 -20.22 -2.12 -3.53
CA THR A 493 -19.93 -3.53 -3.76
C THR A 493 -19.59 -4.17 -2.41
N GLU A 494 -20.40 -5.16 -1.98
CA GLU A 494 -20.20 -5.95 -0.76
C GLU A 494 -19.01 -6.91 -0.88
N ASN A 495 -17.86 -6.42 -1.36
CA ASN A 495 -16.62 -7.16 -1.31
C ASN A 495 -15.98 -6.94 0.06
N ARG A 496 -15.73 -8.01 0.80
CA ARG A 496 -15.13 -7.97 2.15
C ARG A 496 -13.74 -7.34 2.13
N ILE A 497 -12.97 -7.53 1.05
CA ILE A 497 -11.65 -6.91 0.88
C ILE A 497 -11.77 -5.38 0.94
N ASN A 498 -12.85 -4.81 0.37
CA ASN A 498 -13.12 -3.38 0.41
C ASN A 498 -13.41 -2.90 1.83
N GLN A 499 -14.16 -3.68 2.63
CA GLN A 499 -14.46 -3.36 4.02
C GLN A 499 -13.20 -3.37 4.89
N THR A 500 -12.37 -4.42 4.76
CA THR A 500 -11.09 -4.54 5.45
C THR A 500 -10.17 -3.36 5.12
N ALA A 501 -10.04 -2.99 3.84
CA ALA A 501 -9.21 -1.87 3.41
C ALA A 501 -9.72 -0.51 3.92
N ARG A 502 -11.05 -0.30 3.96
CA ARG A 502 -11.66 0.92 4.54
C ARG A 502 -11.36 1.05 6.02
N LEU A 503 -11.53 -0.03 6.77
CA LEU A 503 -11.29 -0.03 8.20
C LEU A 503 -9.81 0.19 8.51
N ALA A 504 -8.91 -0.48 7.78
CA ALA A 504 -7.48 -0.24 7.86
C ALA A 504 -7.12 1.24 7.56
N ASN A 505 -7.73 1.83 6.53
CA ASN A 505 -7.53 3.24 6.19
C ASN A 505 -8.08 4.19 7.28
N PHE A 506 -9.24 3.86 7.86
CA PHE A 506 -9.82 4.59 8.99
C PHE A 506 -8.88 4.58 10.19
N ILE A 507 -8.43 3.41 10.63
CA ILE A 507 -7.53 3.26 11.79
C ILE A 507 -6.21 4.01 11.54
N LYS A 508 -5.63 3.88 10.34
CA LYS A 508 -4.41 4.60 9.96
C LYS A 508 -4.61 6.12 10.03
N SER A 509 -5.74 6.62 9.51
CA SER A 509 -6.09 8.04 9.53
C SER A 509 -6.32 8.54 10.96
N TYR A 510 -7.00 7.73 11.78
CA TYR A 510 -7.25 8.01 13.19
C TYR A 510 -5.95 8.12 13.99
N ASN A 511 -5.06 7.14 13.84
CA ASN A 511 -3.75 7.13 14.51
C ASN A 511 -2.91 8.34 14.09
N HIS A 512 -2.97 8.75 12.82
CA HIS A 512 -2.29 9.96 12.34
C HIS A 512 -2.87 11.24 12.93
N LEU A 513 -4.19 11.30 13.13
CA LEU A 513 -4.85 12.41 13.82
C LEU A 513 -4.42 12.46 15.29
N GLN A 514 -4.40 11.31 15.97
CA GLN A 514 -3.98 11.22 17.37
C GLN A 514 -2.52 11.61 17.58
N THR A 515 -1.59 11.21 16.69
CA THR A 515 -0.18 11.65 16.80
C THR A 515 -0.03 13.15 16.59
N LYS A 516 -0.80 13.75 15.66
CA LYS A 516 -0.82 15.22 15.48
C LYS A 516 -1.36 15.94 16.71
N LEU A 517 -2.43 15.44 17.33
CA LEU A 517 -2.98 16.01 18.56
C LEU A 517 -1.96 15.91 19.70
N LYS A 518 -1.36 14.73 19.91
CA LYS A 518 -0.31 14.51 20.92
C LYS A 518 0.90 15.42 20.72
N ASN A 519 1.33 15.64 19.48
CA ASN A 519 2.47 16.52 19.19
C ASN A 519 2.14 18.01 19.42
N LYS A 520 0.90 18.44 19.15
CA LYS A 520 0.45 19.81 19.48
C LYS A 520 0.32 20.03 20.98
N SER A 521 -0.16 19.02 21.72
CA SER A 521 -0.24 19.08 23.20
C SER A 521 1.12 18.87 23.88
N ALA A 522 2.08 18.19 23.25
CA ALA A 522 3.43 18.02 23.78
C ALA A 522 4.23 19.34 23.82
N LEU A 523 3.91 20.31 22.94
CA LEU A 523 4.41 21.68 23.03
C LEU A 523 3.79 22.48 24.19
N SER A 524 2.76 21.96 24.86
CA SER A 524 2.03 22.66 25.92
C SER A 524 1.86 21.88 27.25
N SER A 525 2.29 20.61 27.37
CA SER A 525 2.31 19.93 28.68
C SER A 525 3.14 18.64 28.67
N HIS A 526 4.35 18.69 29.22
CA HIS A 526 4.82 17.59 30.06
C HIS A 526 3.97 17.66 31.34
N HIS A 527 2.98 16.77 31.50
CA HIS A 527 2.42 16.23 32.75
C HIS A 527 0.94 15.82 32.55
N ALA A 528 0.60 14.68 33.15
CA ALA A 528 -0.74 14.10 33.36
C ALA A 528 -1.35 13.24 32.22
N ARG A 529 -1.11 11.92 32.32
CA ARG A 529 -2.05 10.87 31.90
C ARG A 529 -3.23 10.80 32.88
N GLY A 530 -4.05 11.84 32.94
CA GLY A 530 -5.24 11.87 33.79
C GLY A 530 -6.40 12.52 33.07
N VAL A 531 -7.61 11.99 33.27
CA VAL A 531 -8.84 12.58 32.71
C VAL A 531 -9.12 13.86 33.48
N ARG A 532 -9.28 14.97 32.75
CA ARG A 532 -9.69 16.26 33.33
C ARG A 532 -11.18 16.16 33.65
N LYS A 533 -11.54 16.22 34.93
CA LYS A 533 -12.93 16.26 35.36
C LYS A 533 -13.27 17.66 35.84
N GLU A 534 -14.25 18.27 35.19
CA GLU A 534 -14.85 19.53 35.62
C GLU A 534 -15.71 19.31 36.87
N LEU A 535 -15.74 20.30 37.74
CA LEU A 535 -16.69 20.36 38.84
C LEU A 535 -18.10 20.53 38.24
N SER A 536 -19.03 19.67 38.65
CA SER A 536 -20.42 19.73 38.18
C SER A 536 -21.04 21.09 38.44
N ASP A 537 -21.85 21.60 37.51
CA ASP A 537 -22.59 22.86 37.63
C ASP A 537 -23.35 23.00 38.96
N TRP A 538 -23.89 21.88 39.47
CA TRP A 538 -24.59 21.86 40.76
C TRP A 538 -23.68 22.10 41.97
N MET A 539 -22.43 21.63 41.92
CA MET A 539 -21.46 21.91 42.98
C MET A 539 -21.08 23.39 42.99
N TRP A 540 -20.83 23.98 41.82
CA TRP A 540 -20.57 25.41 41.68
C TRP A 540 -21.73 26.26 42.17
N PHE A 541 -22.95 25.91 41.75
CA PHE A 541 -24.17 26.58 42.19
C PHE A 541 -24.33 26.52 43.71
N SER A 542 -24.16 25.34 44.31
CA SER A 542 -24.29 25.14 45.76
C SER A 542 -23.24 25.95 46.54
N LEU A 543 -21.99 25.98 46.04
CA LEU A 543 -20.90 26.70 46.66
C LEU A 543 -21.12 28.22 46.60
N LEU A 544 -21.48 28.75 45.42
CA LEU A 544 -21.80 30.18 45.27
C LEU A 544 -23.01 30.58 46.10
N MET A 545 -24.09 29.79 46.05
CA MET A 545 -25.30 30.06 46.82
C MET A 545 -25.00 30.05 48.32
N GLY A 546 -24.21 29.09 48.81
CA GLY A 546 -23.78 29.05 50.21
C GLY A 546 -22.98 30.29 50.64
N CYS A 547 -22.07 30.77 49.77
CA CYS A 547 -21.30 31.98 50.02
C CYS A 547 -22.18 33.23 50.06
N PHE A 548 -23.13 33.37 49.11
CA PHE A 548 -24.08 34.48 49.10
C PHE A 548 -24.97 34.49 50.35
N LEU A 549 -25.43 33.31 50.76
CA LEU A 549 -26.31 33.15 51.92
C LEU A 549 -25.56 33.47 53.23
N ALA A 550 -24.29 33.07 53.35
CA ALA A 550 -23.43 33.41 54.48
C ALA A 550 -23.19 34.93 54.60
N VAL A 551 -22.89 35.60 53.47
CA VAL A 551 -22.74 37.07 53.44
C VAL A 551 -24.06 37.79 53.78
N TRP A 552 -25.19 37.24 53.36
CA TRP A 552 -26.51 37.83 53.65
C TRP A 552 -26.91 37.67 55.12
N ILE A 553 -26.66 36.51 55.72
CA ILE A 553 -26.96 36.23 57.13
C ILE A 553 -26.11 37.11 58.06
N GLU A 554 -24.79 37.24 57.79
CA GLU A 554 -23.88 38.09 58.58
C GLU A 554 -24.35 39.55 58.68
N ARG A 555 -24.97 40.05 57.61
CA ARG A 555 -25.48 41.42 57.58
C ARG A 555 -26.75 41.61 58.43
N LYS A 556 -27.49 40.53 58.73
CA LYS A 556 -28.74 40.56 59.49
C LYS A 556 -28.58 40.22 60.97
N LEU A 557 -27.58 39.41 61.33
CA LEU A 557 -27.16 39.07 62.69
C LEU A 557 -26.15 40.10 63.17
#